data_AF-A0A943JMZ2-F1
#
_entry.id   AF-A0A943JMZ2-F1
#
_cell.length_a   1.000
_cell.length_b   1.000
_cell.length_c   1.000
_cell.angle_alpha   90.00
_cell.angle_beta   90.00
_cell.angle_gamma   90.00
#
_symmetry.space_group_name_H-M   'P 1'
#
loop_
_entity.id
_entity.type
_entity.pdbx_description
1 polymer ?
#
loop_
_entity_poly.entity_id
_entity_poly.type
_entity_poly.pdbx_seq_one_letter_code
_entity_poly.pdbx_strand_id
1 'polypeptide(L)'
;MGRGISITMIFKAQSLNYGEGIGNISELKKLTRGDGSIYTFASRQALRYDIVRLGNKMFNWNLEVVDKSKGTIQFKDELTIRDSQEMDLFGYMKTSKKSENDEGGSNIRSAAVRVSNAISLEEYKSDIEFLNNKGLADRINEFPNLANIEQHLSYYTYTVTIDLEKIGVDGNIQLDDSSKIQRVQELLEIIKVLNREIRGREENLSPIFVIGGIYKLNSPFFLGRIKLIGKDGEFSLDTDILKDTESLKLGVESIEKDTNVGIVKNSLKNEQEIEEKFNTMSIQEFFENLENQVEDYYMKG
;
A
#
# COMPACT_ATOMS: atom_id res chain seq x y z
N MET A 1 -24.44 -8.77 5.06
CA MET A 1 -23.49 -8.34 6.13
C MET A 1 -22.21 -8.00 5.39
N GLY A 2 -21.74 -6.76 5.52
CA GLY A 2 -20.57 -6.32 4.80
C GLY A 2 -19.36 -7.18 5.05
N ARG A 3 -18.54 -7.35 4.01
CA ARG A 3 -17.26 -8.02 4.10
C ARG A 3 -16.17 -7.06 3.69
N GLY A 4 -15.09 -7.04 4.45
CA GLY A 4 -13.90 -6.26 4.16
C GLY A 4 -12.68 -7.14 4.13
N ILE A 5 -11.85 -7.00 3.10
CA ILE A 5 -10.50 -7.57 3.12
C ILE A 5 -9.64 -6.66 3.99
N SER A 6 -8.83 -7.26 4.87
CA SER A 6 -7.83 -6.53 5.64
C SER A 6 -6.55 -7.36 5.67
N ILE A 7 -5.50 -6.85 5.02
CA ILE A 7 -4.20 -7.52 4.93
C ILE A 7 -3.09 -6.58 5.36
N THR A 8 -2.18 -7.06 6.20
CA THR A 8 -0.97 -6.35 6.58
C THR A 8 0.24 -7.12 6.11
N MET A 9 1.15 -6.43 5.43
CA MET A 9 2.27 -7.03 4.73
C MET A 9 3.60 -6.53 5.28
N ILE A 10 4.64 -7.34 5.06
CA ILE A 10 6.04 -6.96 5.25
C ILE A 10 6.77 -7.22 3.94
N PHE A 11 7.61 -6.27 3.53
CA PHE A 11 8.55 -6.42 2.41
C PHE A 11 9.89 -5.78 2.80
N LYS A 12 10.97 -6.09 2.08
CA LYS A 12 12.31 -5.51 2.32
C LYS A 12 12.69 -4.63 1.14
N ALA A 13 13.07 -3.38 1.41
CA ALA A 13 13.45 -2.45 0.35
C ALA A 13 14.40 -1.35 0.83
N GLN A 14 14.97 -0.61 -0.11
CA GLN A 14 15.88 0.50 0.15
C GLN A 14 15.24 1.85 -0.19
N SER A 15 15.22 2.75 0.79
CA SER A 15 15.04 4.20 0.59
C SER A 15 13.83 4.58 -0.29
N LEU A 16 12.63 4.36 0.24
CA LEU A 16 11.42 4.35 -0.57
C LEU A 16 10.84 5.73 -0.91
N ASN A 17 11.05 6.77 -0.11
CA ASN A 17 10.40 8.05 -0.37
C ASN A 17 11.20 9.22 0.20
N TYR A 18 11.63 10.13 -0.68
CA TYR A 18 12.30 11.36 -0.29
C TYR A 18 11.30 12.50 -0.07
N GLY A 19 11.62 13.41 0.85
CA GLY A 19 10.93 14.67 1.09
C GLY A 19 11.45 15.80 0.21
N GLU A 20 11.05 17.02 0.54
CA GLU A 20 11.67 18.23 0.01
C GLU A 20 13.07 18.34 0.64
N GLY A 21 14.12 18.22 -0.18
CA GLY A 21 15.50 18.24 0.29
C GLY A 21 15.94 19.63 0.77
N ILE A 22 17.02 19.68 1.55
CA ILE A 22 17.62 20.93 2.04
C ILE A 22 18.99 21.09 1.37
N GLY A 23 19.14 22.17 0.59
CA GLY A 23 20.38 22.42 -0.16
C GLY A 23 20.70 21.26 -1.11
N ASN A 24 21.85 20.62 -0.93
CA ASN A 24 22.28 19.47 -1.72
C ASN A 24 22.00 18.11 -1.05
N ILE A 25 21.15 18.08 -0.01
CA ILE A 25 20.79 16.88 0.75
C ILE A 25 19.41 16.40 0.33
N SER A 26 19.33 15.14 -0.10
CA SER A 26 18.07 14.44 -0.33
C SER A 26 17.66 13.63 0.89
N GLU A 27 16.72 14.18 1.64
CA GLU A 27 16.23 13.63 2.90
C GLU A 27 15.10 12.60 2.67
N LEU A 28 15.17 11.47 3.36
CA LEU A 28 14.08 10.50 3.42
C LEU A 28 12.92 11.05 4.25
N LYS A 29 11.69 10.69 3.88
CA LYS A 29 10.53 10.98 4.73
C LYS A 29 10.63 10.17 6.02
N LYS A 30 10.59 10.85 7.16
CA LYS A 30 10.82 10.29 8.49
C LYS A 30 9.68 10.61 9.46
N LEU A 31 9.52 9.77 10.48
CA LEU A 31 8.63 9.94 11.63
C LEU A 31 9.45 9.74 12.90
N THR A 32 9.31 10.66 13.85
CA THR A 32 9.94 10.55 15.18
C THR A 32 8.91 10.07 16.19
N ARG A 33 9.27 9.09 17.00
CA ARG A 33 8.45 8.56 18.10
C ARG A 33 8.80 9.26 19.41
N GLY A 34 7.92 9.13 20.41
CA GLY A 34 8.09 9.76 21.72
C GLY A 34 9.27 9.21 22.53
N ASP A 35 9.77 8.02 22.18
CA ASP A 35 10.99 7.42 22.72
C ASP A 35 12.27 7.91 22.03
N GLY A 36 12.15 8.79 21.04
CA GLY A 36 13.27 9.35 20.27
C GLY A 36 13.61 8.57 19.01
N SER A 37 13.05 7.37 18.80
CA SER A 37 13.37 6.58 17.62
C SER A 37 12.82 7.19 16.34
N ILE A 38 13.59 7.07 15.26
CA ILE A 38 13.27 7.63 13.95
C ILE A 38 13.01 6.49 12.98
N TYR A 39 11.91 6.58 12.24
CA TYR A 39 11.52 5.58 11.25
C TYR A 39 11.33 6.26 9.90
N THR A 40 11.73 5.62 8.81
CA THR A 40 11.47 6.12 7.46
C THR A 40 10.14 5.56 6.95
N PHE A 41 9.47 6.28 6.05
CA PHE A 41 8.22 5.76 5.47
C PHE A 41 8.05 6.10 4.00
N ALA A 42 7.39 5.20 3.26
CA ALA A 42 6.76 5.52 1.99
C ALA A 42 5.32 5.98 2.23
N SER A 43 4.98 7.15 1.71
CA SER A 43 3.62 7.69 1.89
C SER A 43 2.59 6.84 1.14
N ARG A 44 1.36 6.76 1.68
CA ARG A 44 0.25 6.07 1.02
C ARG A 44 -0.04 6.58 -0.39
N GLN A 45 0.20 7.88 -0.65
CA GLN A 45 0.08 8.47 -1.98
C GLN A 45 1.12 7.91 -2.94
N ALA A 46 2.33 7.67 -2.44
CA ALA A 46 3.42 7.12 -3.20
C ALA A 46 3.18 5.63 -3.54
N LEU A 47 2.66 4.85 -2.58
CA LEU A 47 2.22 3.47 -2.84
C LEU A 47 1.05 3.42 -3.82
N ARG A 48 0.04 4.28 -3.64
CA ARG A 48 -1.10 4.37 -4.57
C ARG A 48 -0.64 4.69 -5.98
N TYR A 49 0.30 5.62 -6.15
CA TYR A 49 0.86 5.94 -7.46
C TYR A 49 1.42 4.69 -8.16
N ASP A 50 2.20 3.88 -7.45
CA ASP A 50 2.76 2.64 -8.00
C ASP A 50 1.69 1.57 -8.28
N ILE A 51 0.67 1.46 -7.43
CA ILE A 51 -0.47 0.57 -7.68
C ILE A 51 -1.18 0.96 -8.97
N VAL A 52 -1.46 2.25 -9.17
CA VAL A 52 -2.13 2.75 -10.39
C VAL A 52 -1.23 2.58 -11.62
N ARG A 53 0.09 2.82 -11.50
CA ARG A 53 1.07 2.56 -12.57
C ARG A 53 1.04 1.09 -13.00
N LEU A 54 1.08 0.16 -12.03
CA LEU A 54 1.02 -1.27 -12.33
C LEU A 54 -0.36 -1.70 -12.86
N GLY A 55 -1.45 -1.13 -12.34
CA GLY A 55 -2.78 -1.37 -12.89
C GLY A 55 -2.91 -0.97 -14.36
N ASN A 56 -2.30 0.15 -14.74
CA ASN A 56 -2.19 0.52 -16.16
C ASN A 56 -1.32 -0.46 -16.95
N LYS A 57 -0.13 -0.80 -16.43
CA LYS A 57 0.83 -1.66 -17.13
C LYS A 57 0.36 -3.12 -17.30
N MET A 58 -0.31 -3.68 -16.29
CA MET A 58 -0.71 -5.10 -16.24
C MET A 58 -2.12 -5.31 -16.78
N PHE A 59 -3.02 -4.36 -16.54
CA PHE A 59 -4.46 -4.54 -16.77
C PHE A 59 -5.08 -3.41 -17.61
N ASN A 60 -4.28 -2.52 -18.19
CA ASN A 60 -4.72 -1.40 -19.01
C ASN A 60 -5.74 -0.49 -18.30
N TRP A 61 -5.59 -0.27 -16.99
CA TRP A 61 -6.39 0.72 -16.27
C TRP A 61 -6.34 2.08 -16.98
N ASN A 62 -7.50 2.70 -17.13
CA ASN A 62 -7.62 3.95 -17.86
C ASN A 62 -7.06 5.13 -17.06
N LEU A 63 -5.98 5.74 -17.58
CA LEU A 63 -5.34 6.93 -16.99
C LEU A 63 -5.78 8.25 -17.65
N GLU A 64 -6.50 8.20 -18.78
CA GLU A 64 -6.96 9.40 -19.51
C GLU A 64 -8.21 10.05 -18.87
N VAL A 65 -8.21 10.06 -17.54
CA VAL A 65 -9.39 10.34 -16.71
C VAL A 65 -9.28 11.65 -15.95
N VAL A 66 -8.16 12.36 -16.09
CA VAL A 66 -7.86 13.62 -15.42
C VAL A 66 -7.71 14.78 -16.41
N ASP A 67 -7.98 15.99 -15.95
CA ASP A 67 -7.68 17.23 -16.67
C ASP A 67 -7.29 18.37 -15.70
N LYS A 68 -6.95 19.53 -16.26
CA LYS A 68 -6.68 20.77 -15.52
C LYS A 68 -7.65 21.90 -15.89
N SER A 69 -8.82 21.57 -16.44
CA SER A 69 -9.81 22.55 -16.95
C SER A 69 -10.24 23.55 -15.88
N LYS A 70 -10.26 23.13 -14.60
CA LYS A 70 -10.64 23.97 -13.47
C LYS A 70 -9.47 24.60 -12.71
N GLY A 71 -8.24 24.49 -13.22
CA GLY A 71 -7.01 25.06 -12.65
C GLY A 71 -6.24 24.12 -11.72
N THR A 72 -6.93 23.20 -11.04
CA THR A 72 -6.35 22.08 -10.28
C THR A 72 -6.48 20.79 -11.08
N ILE A 73 -5.47 19.92 -11.01
CA ILE A 73 -5.54 18.58 -11.64
C ILE A 73 -6.52 17.73 -10.84
N GLN A 74 -7.58 17.25 -11.49
CA GLN A 74 -8.58 16.37 -10.90
C GLN A 74 -9.23 15.49 -11.98
N PHE A 75 -10.06 14.53 -11.58
CA PHE A 75 -10.82 13.71 -12.51
C PHE A 75 -11.82 14.54 -13.33
N LYS A 76 -11.98 14.20 -14.61
CA LYS A 76 -12.96 14.80 -15.52
C LYS A 76 -14.38 14.60 -14.98
N ASP A 77 -15.26 15.59 -15.16
CA ASP A 77 -16.58 15.57 -14.55
C ASP A 77 -17.48 14.48 -15.12
N GLU A 78 -17.42 14.29 -16.43
CA GLU A 78 -18.22 13.35 -17.21
C GLU A 78 -17.86 11.88 -16.97
N LEU A 79 -16.67 11.60 -16.43
CA LEU A 79 -16.21 10.23 -16.19
C LEU A 79 -16.68 9.71 -14.84
N THR A 80 -16.90 8.42 -14.74
CA THR A 80 -17.46 7.76 -13.56
C THR A 80 -16.63 6.55 -13.17
N ILE A 81 -17.07 5.83 -12.13
CA ILE A 81 -16.48 4.55 -11.78
C ILE A 81 -16.59 3.50 -12.90
N ARG A 82 -17.44 3.67 -13.92
CA ARG A 82 -17.46 2.80 -15.11
C ARG A 82 -16.19 2.94 -15.95
N ASP A 83 -15.66 4.15 -16.00
CA ASP A 83 -14.58 4.54 -16.90
C ASP A 83 -13.19 4.36 -16.28
N SER A 84 -13.13 4.18 -14.95
CA SER A 84 -11.87 4.12 -14.20
C SER A 84 -11.95 3.22 -12.96
N GLN A 85 -11.07 2.20 -12.93
CA GLN A 85 -10.79 1.38 -11.76
C GLN A 85 -10.20 2.22 -10.63
N GLU A 86 -9.32 3.18 -10.95
CA GLU A 86 -8.73 4.06 -9.94
C GLU A 86 -9.80 4.87 -9.20
N MET A 87 -10.77 5.44 -9.93
CA MET A 87 -11.86 6.21 -9.33
C MET A 87 -12.75 5.35 -8.44
N ASP A 88 -13.00 4.10 -8.84
CA ASP A 88 -13.80 3.16 -8.07
C ASP A 88 -13.11 2.75 -6.77
N LEU A 89 -11.87 2.27 -6.89
CA LEU A 89 -11.09 1.73 -5.78
C LEU A 89 -10.67 2.82 -4.79
N PHE A 90 -10.10 3.93 -5.28
CA PHE A 90 -9.47 4.94 -4.42
C PHE A 90 -10.31 6.19 -4.19
N GLY A 91 -11.50 6.25 -4.80
CA GLY A 91 -12.41 7.39 -4.69
C GLY A 91 -11.88 8.66 -5.34
N TYR A 92 -12.67 9.73 -5.24
CA TYR A 92 -12.36 11.00 -5.86
C TYR A 92 -13.02 12.16 -5.11
N MET A 93 -12.52 13.36 -5.38
CA MET A 93 -13.17 14.62 -5.04
C MET A 93 -13.11 15.50 -6.29
N LYS A 94 -14.27 15.78 -6.88
CA LYS A 94 -14.42 16.69 -8.02
C LYS A 94 -15.03 17.99 -7.51
N THR A 95 -14.39 19.10 -7.80
CA THR A 95 -14.85 20.42 -7.35
C THR A 95 -15.45 21.20 -8.53
N SER A 96 -16.57 21.89 -8.33
CA SER A 96 -17.09 22.89 -9.26
C SER A 96 -16.80 24.29 -8.71
N LYS A 97 -16.30 25.19 -9.57
CA LYS A 97 -16.09 26.58 -9.17
C LYS A 97 -17.44 27.28 -9.04
N LYS A 98 -17.57 28.09 -8.00
CA LYS A 98 -18.70 29.01 -7.84
C LYS A 98 -18.72 29.97 -9.04
N SER A 99 -19.87 30.10 -9.68
CA SER A 99 -20.12 31.11 -10.72
C SER A 99 -21.23 32.06 -10.27
N GLU A 100 -21.49 33.16 -10.99
CA GLU A 100 -22.52 34.14 -10.60
C GLU A 100 -23.91 33.51 -10.43
N ASN A 101 -24.19 32.37 -11.08
CA ASN A 101 -25.48 31.67 -11.06
C ASN A 101 -25.44 30.28 -10.41
N ASP A 102 -24.30 29.84 -9.86
CA ASP A 102 -24.15 28.47 -9.37
C ASP A 102 -23.38 28.43 -8.05
N GLU A 103 -24.02 27.89 -7.01
CA GLU A 103 -23.40 27.65 -5.72
C GLU A 103 -22.40 26.50 -5.88
N GLY A 104 -21.15 26.83 -6.20
CA GLY A 104 -20.09 25.84 -6.38
C GLY A 104 -20.10 24.75 -5.30
N GLY A 105 -19.70 23.53 -5.67
CA GLY A 105 -19.85 22.35 -4.83
C GLY A 105 -18.74 21.33 -5.00
N SER A 106 -18.89 20.21 -4.30
CA SER A 106 -17.96 19.08 -4.38
C SER A 106 -18.72 17.76 -4.53
N ASN A 107 -18.42 17.01 -5.58
CA ASN A 107 -18.86 15.62 -5.70
C ASN A 107 -17.75 14.71 -5.12
N ILE A 108 -18.07 13.97 -4.07
CA ILE A 108 -17.10 13.20 -3.29
C ILE A 108 -17.51 11.74 -3.25
N ARG A 109 -16.59 10.87 -3.66
CA ARG A 109 -16.65 9.42 -3.44
C ARG A 109 -15.58 9.04 -2.43
N SER A 110 -16.00 8.46 -1.30
CA SER A 110 -15.06 7.89 -0.32
C SER A 110 -14.38 6.66 -0.89
N ALA A 111 -13.07 6.52 -0.63
CA ALA A 111 -12.30 5.37 -1.09
C ALA A 111 -12.86 4.04 -0.54
N ALA A 112 -13.05 3.07 -1.43
CA ALA A 112 -13.36 1.69 -1.08
C ALA A 112 -12.10 0.95 -0.59
N VAL A 113 -10.95 1.28 -1.17
CA VAL A 113 -9.64 0.76 -0.81
C VAL A 113 -8.85 1.80 -0.02
N ARG A 114 -8.30 1.41 1.13
CA ARG A 114 -7.39 2.26 1.91
C ARG A 114 -6.06 1.58 2.09
N VAL A 115 -5.01 2.32 1.77
CA VAL A 115 -3.61 1.90 1.94
C VAL A 115 -3.00 2.78 3.02
N SER A 116 -2.32 2.17 4.00
CA SER A 116 -1.54 2.90 5.00
C SER A 116 -0.24 3.44 4.40
N ASN A 117 0.51 4.24 5.16
CA ASN A 117 1.91 4.44 4.84
C ASN A 117 2.66 3.10 5.03
N ALA A 118 3.69 2.86 4.23
CA ALA A 118 4.66 1.80 4.51
C ALA A 118 5.73 2.36 5.44
N ILE A 119 5.80 1.87 6.67
CA ILE A 119 6.71 2.38 7.72
C ILE A 119 7.80 1.34 7.95
N SER A 120 9.06 1.77 8.11
CA SER A 120 10.16 0.88 8.43
C SER A 120 9.93 0.20 9.79
N LEU A 121 10.31 -1.06 9.89
CA LEU A 121 10.28 -1.85 11.12
C LEU A 121 11.59 -1.75 11.89
N GLU A 122 12.63 -1.23 11.26
CA GLU A 122 13.90 -0.88 11.88
C GLU A 122 14.03 0.64 12.02
N GLU A 123 14.77 1.03 13.05
CA GLU A 123 15.13 2.41 13.31
C GLU A 123 16.16 2.91 12.29
N TYR A 124 15.94 4.12 11.79
CA TYR A 124 16.84 4.82 10.89
C TYR A 124 18.10 5.29 11.60
N LYS A 125 19.27 4.89 11.08
CA LYS A 125 20.58 5.16 11.68
C LYS A 125 21.37 6.30 11.05
N SER A 126 20.72 7.12 10.21
CA SER A 126 21.36 8.27 9.55
C SER A 126 22.44 7.90 8.53
N ASP A 127 22.24 6.79 7.80
CA ASP A 127 23.15 6.40 6.73
C ASP A 127 23.06 7.39 5.56
N ILE A 128 24.23 7.87 5.10
CA ILE A 128 24.35 8.88 4.04
C ILE A 128 25.30 8.36 2.96
N GLU A 129 24.90 8.52 1.71
CA GLU A 129 25.73 8.32 0.53
C GLU A 129 26.16 9.68 -0.05
N PHE A 130 27.45 9.80 -0.37
CA PHE A 130 28.03 10.97 -1.03
C PHE A 130 28.06 10.77 -2.55
N LEU A 131 27.35 11.62 -3.26
CA LEU A 131 27.25 11.62 -4.72
C LEU A 131 28.05 12.78 -5.31
N ASN A 132 28.53 12.58 -6.53
CA ASN A 132 29.08 13.65 -7.35
C ASN A 132 28.74 13.45 -8.83
N ASN A 133 28.80 14.53 -9.61
CA ASN A 133 28.59 14.49 -11.05
C ASN A 133 29.90 14.55 -11.86
N LYS A 134 31.01 13.99 -11.33
CA LYS A 134 32.36 14.12 -11.94
C LYS A 134 32.40 13.72 -13.41
N GLY A 135 31.75 12.61 -13.77
CA GLY A 135 31.72 12.16 -15.17
C GLY A 135 31.05 13.14 -16.14
N LEU A 136 30.23 14.08 -15.66
CA LEU A 136 29.70 15.20 -16.45
C LEU A 136 30.64 16.41 -16.42
N ALA A 137 31.18 16.74 -15.24
CA ALA A 137 32.06 17.89 -15.05
C ALA A 137 33.36 17.79 -15.88
N ASP A 138 33.95 16.58 -15.97
CA ASP A 138 35.15 16.32 -16.77
C ASP A 138 34.95 16.62 -18.27
N ARG A 139 33.71 16.52 -18.79
CA ARG A 139 33.41 16.75 -20.22
C ARG A 139 33.53 18.22 -20.62
N ILE A 140 33.47 19.11 -19.64
CA ILE A 140 33.51 20.57 -19.82
C ILE A 140 34.63 21.22 -18.99
N ASN A 141 35.54 20.43 -18.43
CA ASN A 141 36.65 20.86 -17.57
C ASN A 141 36.22 21.70 -16.35
N GLU A 142 35.10 21.33 -15.73
CA GLU A 142 34.58 21.99 -14.52
C GLU A 142 34.81 21.17 -13.25
N PHE A 143 34.65 21.79 -12.08
CA PHE A 143 34.66 21.08 -10.81
C PHE A 143 33.34 20.33 -10.57
N PRO A 144 33.39 19.11 -10.00
CA PRO A 144 32.18 18.35 -9.72
C PRO A 144 31.37 18.99 -8.60
N ASN A 145 30.05 18.99 -8.78
CA ASN A 145 29.08 19.27 -7.73
C ASN A 145 28.90 18.03 -6.84
N LEU A 146 28.77 18.27 -5.54
CA LEU A 146 28.53 17.24 -4.53
C LEU A 146 27.06 17.25 -4.10
N ALA A 147 26.52 16.07 -3.82
CA ALA A 147 25.21 15.89 -3.21
C ALA A 147 25.26 14.79 -2.18
N ASN A 148 24.35 14.84 -1.20
CA ASN A 148 24.17 13.80 -0.20
C ASN A 148 22.79 13.20 -0.36
N ILE A 149 22.69 11.89 -0.19
CA ILE A 149 21.40 11.19 -0.17
C ILE A 149 21.33 10.30 1.05
N GLU A 150 20.24 10.44 1.80
CA GLU A 150 19.95 9.53 2.90
C GLU A 150 19.57 8.15 2.36
N GLN A 151 20.08 7.12 3.03
CA GLN A 151 19.85 5.73 2.68
C GLN A 151 19.27 4.96 3.85
N HIS A 152 18.34 4.05 3.58
CA HIS A 152 17.84 3.14 4.61
C HIS A 152 17.34 1.85 3.97
N LEU A 153 18.07 0.76 4.21
CA LEU A 153 17.63 -0.59 3.89
C LEU A 153 16.90 -1.15 5.11
N SER A 154 15.62 -1.47 4.97
CA SER A 154 14.83 -2.01 6.08
C SER A 154 13.69 -2.89 5.59
N TYR A 155 13.14 -3.69 6.50
CA TYR A 155 11.79 -4.20 6.37
C TYR A 155 10.77 -3.08 6.56
N TYR A 156 9.74 -3.04 5.74
CA TYR A 156 8.64 -2.09 5.83
C TYR A 156 7.33 -2.83 6.00
N THR A 157 6.42 -2.24 6.77
CA THR A 157 5.05 -2.75 6.91
C THR A 157 4.00 -1.76 6.44
N TYR A 158 2.98 -2.26 5.76
CA TYR A 158 1.78 -1.51 5.39
C TYR A 158 0.55 -2.39 5.39
N THR A 159 -0.61 -1.75 5.51
CA THR A 159 -1.92 -2.41 5.55
C THR A 159 -2.78 -1.92 4.39
N VAL A 160 -3.48 -2.86 3.74
CA VAL A 160 -4.53 -2.58 2.77
C VAL A 160 -5.85 -3.06 3.34
N THR A 161 -6.86 -2.21 3.26
CA THR A 161 -8.26 -2.55 3.57
C THR A 161 -9.13 -2.31 2.35
N ILE A 162 -10.04 -3.23 2.05
CA ILE A 162 -10.93 -3.18 0.88
C ILE A 162 -12.36 -3.37 1.37
N ASP A 163 -13.20 -2.37 1.19
CA ASP A 163 -14.63 -2.41 1.48
C ASP A 163 -15.41 -3.03 0.30
N LEU A 164 -15.70 -4.33 0.35
CA LEU A 164 -16.32 -5.02 -0.79
C LEU A 164 -17.74 -4.51 -1.09
N GLU A 165 -18.45 -3.93 -0.11
CA GLU A 165 -19.77 -3.34 -0.36
C GLU A 165 -19.69 -2.05 -1.20
N LYS A 166 -18.55 -1.36 -1.20
CA LYS A 166 -18.38 -0.09 -1.92
C LYS A 166 -17.84 -0.25 -3.33
N ILE A 167 -17.22 -1.39 -3.65
CA ILE A 167 -16.64 -1.65 -4.97
C ILE A 167 -17.75 -1.65 -6.01
N GLY A 168 -17.58 -0.84 -7.05
CA GLY A 168 -18.52 -0.73 -8.15
C GLY A 168 -19.85 -0.07 -7.81
N VAL A 169 -19.99 0.57 -6.66
CA VAL A 169 -21.22 1.25 -6.21
C VAL A 169 -20.96 2.73 -5.97
N ASP A 170 -21.49 3.62 -6.81
CA ASP A 170 -21.37 5.09 -6.71
C ASP A 170 -22.71 5.80 -6.92
N GLY A 171 -23.43 6.08 -5.83
CA GLY A 171 -24.78 6.63 -5.89
C GLY A 171 -25.73 5.68 -6.64
N ASN A 172 -26.24 6.11 -7.80
CA ASN A 172 -27.10 5.29 -8.66
C ASN A 172 -26.31 4.36 -9.62
N ILE A 173 -24.99 4.49 -9.67
CA ILE A 173 -24.15 3.67 -10.53
C ILE A 173 -23.81 2.38 -9.78
N GLN A 174 -24.23 1.26 -10.35
CA GLN A 174 -23.85 -0.07 -9.90
C GLN A 174 -23.21 -0.82 -11.07
N LEU A 175 -22.02 -1.38 -10.86
CA LEU A 175 -21.38 -2.32 -11.78
C LEU A 175 -21.95 -3.72 -11.58
N ASP A 176 -21.87 -4.54 -12.63
CA ASP A 176 -22.14 -5.96 -12.52
C ASP A 176 -21.08 -6.65 -11.64
N ASP A 177 -21.44 -7.82 -11.12
CA ASP A 177 -20.58 -8.52 -10.17
C ASP A 177 -19.28 -9.03 -10.79
N SER A 178 -19.26 -9.32 -12.11
CA SER A 178 -18.02 -9.70 -12.79
C SER A 178 -17.01 -8.55 -12.82
N SER A 179 -17.47 -7.32 -13.09
CA SER A 179 -16.64 -6.11 -13.01
C SER A 179 -16.11 -5.86 -11.59
N LYS A 180 -16.90 -6.12 -10.55
CA LYS A 180 -16.47 -5.95 -9.15
C LYS A 180 -15.41 -6.97 -8.76
N ILE A 181 -15.64 -8.25 -9.09
CA ILE A 181 -14.69 -9.35 -8.88
C ILE A 181 -13.36 -9.01 -9.56
N GLN A 182 -13.41 -8.69 -10.86
CA GLN A 182 -12.23 -8.37 -11.65
C GLN A 182 -11.40 -7.25 -11.01
N ARG A 183 -12.04 -6.15 -10.60
CA ARG A 183 -11.31 -5.00 -10.00
C ARG A 183 -10.60 -5.34 -8.70
N VAL A 184 -11.19 -6.18 -7.87
CA VAL A 184 -10.57 -6.62 -6.62
C VAL A 184 -9.43 -7.60 -6.91
N GLN A 185 -9.62 -8.56 -7.82
CA GLN A 185 -8.58 -9.52 -8.22
C GLN A 185 -7.38 -8.81 -8.86
N GLU A 186 -7.61 -7.88 -9.79
CA GLU A 186 -6.54 -7.07 -10.39
C GLU A 186 -5.75 -6.30 -9.32
N LEU A 187 -6.43 -5.73 -8.31
CA LEU A 187 -5.77 -5.06 -7.20
C LEU A 187 -4.92 -6.02 -6.35
N LEU A 188 -5.43 -7.22 -6.04
CA LEU A 188 -4.69 -8.24 -5.29
C LEU A 188 -3.44 -8.70 -6.06
N GLU A 189 -3.57 -8.92 -7.37
CA GLU A 189 -2.45 -9.22 -8.26
C GLU A 189 -1.40 -8.11 -8.29
N ILE A 190 -1.81 -6.84 -8.39
CA ILE A 190 -0.89 -5.69 -8.32
C ILE A 190 -0.14 -5.67 -6.99
N ILE A 191 -0.85 -5.89 -5.87
CA ILE A 191 -0.25 -5.88 -4.53
C ILE A 191 0.78 -7.00 -4.37
N LYS A 192 0.50 -8.19 -4.91
CA LYS A 192 1.38 -9.36 -4.85
C LYS A 192 2.74 -9.11 -5.50
N VAL A 193 2.78 -8.30 -6.57
CA VAL A 193 4.01 -7.98 -7.33
C VAL A 193 4.37 -6.50 -7.29
N LEU A 194 3.93 -5.78 -6.26
CA LEU A 194 4.12 -4.33 -6.17
C LEU A 194 5.62 -4.00 -6.26
N ASN A 195 5.94 -2.98 -7.05
CA ASN A 195 7.28 -2.43 -7.16
C ASN A 195 7.21 -0.92 -7.17
N ARG A 196 8.37 -0.28 -7.01
CA ARG A 196 8.47 1.17 -6.98
C ARG A 196 9.57 1.67 -7.86
N GLU A 197 9.19 2.53 -8.81
CA GLU A 197 10.15 3.31 -9.58
C GLU A 197 10.47 4.61 -8.83
N ILE A 198 11.73 4.79 -8.45
CA ILE A 198 12.17 5.98 -7.72
C ILE A 198 13.60 6.36 -8.09
N ARG A 199 13.82 7.62 -8.48
CA ARG A 199 15.15 8.19 -8.74
C ARG A 199 16.05 7.30 -9.63
N GLY A 200 15.47 6.71 -10.68
CA GLY A 200 16.20 5.90 -11.66
C GLY A 200 16.49 4.46 -11.22
N ARG A 201 15.93 4.00 -10.09
CA ARG A 201 15.96 2.59 -9.66
C ARG A 201 14.56 2.03 -9.51
N GLU A 202 14.49 0.71 -9.44
CA GLU A 202 13.28 -0.07 -9.15
C GLU A 202 13.48 -0.85 -7.85
N GLU A 203 12.58 -0.68 -6.89
CA GLU A 203 12.56 -1.43 -5.63
C GLU A 203 11.46 -2.50 -5.68
N ASN A 204 11.76 -3.70 -5.19
CA ASN A 204 10.76 -4.77 -5.06
C ASN A 204 9.98 -4.61 -3.75
N LEU A 205 8.67 -4.41 -3.84
CA LEU A 205 7.77 -4.26 -2.70
C LEU A 205 6.87 -5.50 -2.50
N SER A 206 7.14 -6.58 -3.24
CA SER A 206 6.41 -7.85 -3.11
C SER A 206 6.52 -8.36 -1.67
N PRO A 207 5.42 -8.83 -1.07
CA PRO A 207 5.41 -9.23 0.33
C PRO A 207 6.27 -10.48 0.55
N ILE A 208 7.08 -10.44 1.60
CA ILE A 208 7.74 -11.63 2.15
C ILE A 208 6.89 -12.28 3.25
N PHE A 209 5.97 -11.52 3.82
CA PHE A 209 5.02 -11.95 4.82
C PHE A 209 3.73 -11.16 4.64
N VAL A 210 2.59 -11.81 4.81
CA VAL A 210 1.26 -11.20 4.81
C VAL A 210 0.40 -11.89 5.85
N ILE A 211 -0.34 -11.12 6.63
CA ILE A 211 -1.34 -11.63 7.57
C ILE A 211 -2.67 -10.92 7.34
N GLY A 212 -3.75 -11.67 7.32
CA GLY A 212 -5.07 -11.11 7.13
C GLY A 212 -6.07 -12.07 6.52
N GLY A 213 -7.17 -11.50 6.03
CA GLY A 213 -8.29 -12.26 5.50
C GLY A 213 -9.48 -11.38 5.13
N ILE A 214 -10.63 -12.04 4.91
CA ILE A 214 -11.92 -11.39 4.73
C ILE A 214 -12.69 -11.44 6.04
N TYR A 215 -13.05 -10.26 6.54
CA TYR A 215 -13.72 -10.10 7.82
C TYR A 215 -15.10 -9.46 7.65
N LYS A 216 -15.98 -9.64 8.63
CA LYS A 216 -17.30 -8.98 8.66
C LYS A 216 -17.26 -7.47 8.87
N LEU A 217 -16.13 -6.96 9.37
CA LEU A 217 -15.92 -5.53 9.55
C LEU A 217 -14.69 -5.13 8.74
N ASN A 218 -14.87 -4.14 7.87
CA ASN A 218 -13.75 -3.52 7.18
C ASN A 218 -12.93 -2.67 8.17
N SER A 219 -11.92 -3.28 8.78
CA SER A 219 -11.04 -2.65 9.77
C SER A 219 -9.59 -3.13 9.61
N PRO A 220 -8.59 -2.25 9.77
CA PRO A 220 -7.18 -2.61 9.63
C PRO A 220 -6.65 -3.34 10.90
N PHE A 221 -7.05 -4.58 11.12
CA PHE A 221 -6.82 -5.31 12.39
C PHE A 221 -5.35 -5.39 12.82
N PHE A 222 -4.43 -5.60 11.89
CA PHE A 222 -3.00 -5.77 12.17
C PHE A 222 -2.17 -4.50 11.94
N LEU A 223 -2.80 -3.38 11.54
CA LEU A 223 -2.09 -2.10 11.37
C LEU A 223 -1.50 -1.63 12.70
N GLY A 224 -0.20 -1.39 12.71
CA GLY A 224 0.53 -0.98 13.91
C GLY A 224 0.77 -2.10 14.92
N ARG A 225 0.54 -3.36 14.53
CA ARG A 225 0.74 -4.55 15.37
C ARG A 225 1.80 -5.50 14.81
N ILE A 226 2.57 -5.04 13.83
CA ILE A 226 3.72 -5.75 13.27
C ILE A 226 4.98 -5.21 13.92
N LYS A 227 5.81 -6.10 14.46
CA LYS A 227 7.08 -5.75 15.07
C LYS A 227 8.11 -6.82 14.77
N LEU A 228 9.31 -6.38 14.41
CA LEU A 228 10.47 -7.25 14.26
C LEU A 228 11.37 -7.18 15.48
N ILE A 229 12.01 -8.30 15.79
CA ILE A 229 13.00 -8.45 16.84
C ILE A 229 14.30 -8.84 16.14
N GLY A 230 15.25 -7.90 16.09
CA GLY A 230 16.58 -8.14 15.54
C GLY A 230 17.52 -8.75 16.57
N LYS A 231 18.09 -9.91 16.29
CA LYS A 231 19.12 -10.56 17.13
C LYS A 231 20.11 -11.34 16.27
N ASP A 232 21.40 -11.15 16.53
CA ASP A 232 22.51 -11.85 15.86
C ASP A 232 22.51 -11.67 14.32
N GLY A 233 22.08 -10.50 13.84
CA GLY A 233 22.02 -10.19 12.40
C GLY A 233 20.80 -10.76 11.67
N GLU A 234 19.90 -11.43 12.39
CA GLU A 234 18.66 -12.01 11.87
C GLU A 234 17.45 -11.32 12.48
N PHE A 235 16.30 -11.41 11.81
CA PHE A 235 15.05 -10.81 12.24
C PHE A 235 13.98 -11.87 12.47
N SER A 236 13.36 -11.82 13.64
CA SER A 236 12.17 -12.60 13.99
C SER A 236 10.95 -11.69 14.05
N LEU A 237 9.78 -12.23 13.75
CA LEU A 237 8.50 -11.55 13.92
C LEU A 237 7.99 -11.74 15.35
N ASP A 238 7.47 -10.68 15.98
CA ASP A 238 6.82 -10.78 17.29
C ASP A 238 5.44 -11.43 17.15
N THR A 239 5.39 -12.75 17.30
CA THR A 239 4.19 -13.58 17.09
C THR A 239 3.15 -13.41 18.18
N ASP A 240 3.55 -13.00 19.39
CA ASP A 240 2.65 -12.88 20.53
C ASP A 240 1.69 -11.71 20.34
N ILE A 241 2.17 -10.58 19.80
CA ILE A 241 1.30 -9.44 19.43
C ILE A 241 0.28 -9.84 18.35
N LEU A 242 0.68 -10.69 17.42
CA LEU A 242 -0.21 -11.18 16.36
C LEU A 242 -1.25 -12.15 16.90
N LYS A 243 -0.87 -13.04 17.82
CA LYS A 243 -1.81 -13.94 18.47
C LYS A 243 -2.82 -13.21 19.36
N ASP A 244 -2.36 -12.22 20.13
CA ASP A 244 -3.25 -11.35 20.88
C ASP A 244 -4.25 -10.65 19.95
N THR A 245 -3.79 -10.19 18.79
CA THR A 245 -4.66 -9.59 17.77
C THR A 245 -5.71 -10.55 17.22
N GLU A 246 -5.33 -11.79 16.87
CA GLU A 246 -6.27 -12.79 16.36
C GLU A 246 -7.35 -13.17 17.38
N SER A 247 -7.04 -13.07 18.66
CA SER A 247 -7.99 -13.34 19.75
C SER A 247 -9.15 -12.33 19.82
N LEU A 248 -9.06 -11.23 19.07
CA LEU A 248 -10.11 -10.21 18.99
C LEU A 248 -11.43 -10.81 18.51
N LYS A 249 -12.51 -10.46 19.20
CA LYS A 249 -13.87 -10.86 18.84
C LYS A 249 -14.71 -9.67 18.39
N LEU A 250 -15.43 -9.85 17.29
CA LEU A 250 -16.51 -8.97 16.85
C LEU A 250 -17.83 -9.57 17.32
N GLY A 251 -18.26 -9.17 18.52
CA GLY A 251 -19.35 -9.85 19.21
C GLY A 251 -18.92 -11.25 19.68
N VAL A 252 -19.51 -12.30 19.11
CA VAL A 252 -19.20 -13.70 19.47
C VAL A 252 -18.20 -14.36 18.51
N GLU A 253 -17.89 -13.72 17.39
CA GLU A 253 -17.05 -14.29 16.35
C GLU A 253 -15.62 -13.79 16.47
N SER A 254 -14.69 -14.75 16.54
CA SER A 254 -13.25 -14.48 16.52
C SER A 254 -12.80 -14.20 15.08
N ILE A 255 -11.88 -13.25 14.92
CA ILE A 255 -11.25 -13.00 13.62
C ILE A 255 -10.19 -14.07 13.29
N GLU A 256 -9.74 -14.84 14.27
CA GLU A 256 -8.74 -15.90 14.11
C GLU A 256 -9.08 -16.90 12.99
N LYS A 257 -10.35 -17.32 12.91
CA LYS A 257 -10.79 -18.33 11.92
C LYS A 257 -10.67 -17.85 10.48
N ASP A 258 -10.77 -16.55 10.28
CA ASP A 258 -10.71 -15.91 8.97
C ASP A 258 -9.32 -15.34 8.69
N THR A 259 -8.37 -15.48 9.63
CA THR A 259 -7.00 -14.96 9.48
C THR A 259 -6.07 -16.05 8.98
N ASN A 260 -5.35 -15.74 7.92
CA ASN A 260 -4.33 -16.60 7.33
C ASN A 260 -3.00 -15.86 7.28
N VAL A 261 -1.91 -16.61 7.13
CA VAL A 261 -0.56 -16.07 6.97
C VAL A 261 0.06 -16.60 5.68
N GLY A 262 0.50 -15.70 4.81
CA GLY A 262 1.38 -16.02 3.69
C GLY A 262 2.82 -15.69 4.05
N ILE A 263 3.78 -16.56 3.75
CA ILE A 263 5.21 -16.33 4.03
C ILE A 263 6.13 -16.84 2.91
N VAL A 264 7.20 -16.10 2.64
CA VAL A 264 8.31 -16.54 1.79
C VAL A 264 9.31 -17.32 2.65
N LYS A 265 9.66 -18.52 2.21
CA LYS A 265 10.59 -19.39 2.94
C LYS A 265 11.95 -18.73 3.17
N ASN A 266 12.52 -18.96 4.34
CA ASN A 266 13.78 -18.43 4.83
C ASN A 266 13.84 -16.89 4.89
N SER A 267 12.69 -16.21 4.96
CA SER A 267 12.64 -14.74 5.05
C SER A 267 12.72 -14.21 6.48
N LEU A 268 12.28 -15.00 7.46
CA LEU A 268 12.26 -14.66 8.89
C LEU A 268 12.86 -15.81 9.71
N LYS A 269 13.59 -15.49 10.77
CA LYS A 269 14.31 -16.48 11.59
C LYS A 269 13.38 -17.47 12.28
N ASN A 270 12.24 -17.00 12.76
CA ASN A 270 11.26 -17.80 13.49
C ASN A 270 10.12 -18.33 12.60
N GLU A 271 10.42 -18.68 11.35
CA GLU A 271 9.47 -19.27 10.40
C GLU A 271 8.72 -20.48 10.99
N GLN A 272 9.44 -21.42 11.63
CA GLN A 272 8.83 -22.59 12.28
C GLN A 272 7.82 -22.20 13.38
N GLU A 273 8.13 -21.18 14.17
CA GLU A 273 7.22 -20.68 15.22
C GLU A 273 5.95 -20.08 14.60
N ILE A 274 6.08 -19.38 13.47
CA ILE A 274 4.95 -18.80 12.73
C ILE A 274 4.07 -19.94 12.16
N GLU A 275 4.69 -20.97 11.58
CA GLU A 275 3.98 -22.16 11.05
C GLU A 275 3.24 -22.94 12.15
N GLU A 276 3.79 -23.02 13.36
CA GLU A 276 3.14 -23.68 14.49
C GLU A 276 1.97 -22.87 15.05
N LYS A 277 2.08 -21.53 15.06
CA LYS A 277 1.07 -20.65 15.66
C LYS A 277 -0.08 -20.33 14.69
N PHE A 278 0.17 -20.16 13.39
CA PHE A 278 -0.80 -19.60 12.44
C PHE A 278 -1.14 -20.57 11.31
N ASN A 279 -2.27 -20.33 10.63
CA ASN A 279 -2.55 -21.04 9.38
C ASN A 279 -1.68 -20.47 8.26
N THR A 280 -0.51 -21.07 8.07
CA THR A 280 0.51 -20.61 7.12
C THR A 280 0.36 -21.27 5.75
N MET A 281 0.67 -20.49 4.72
CA MET A 281 0.75 -20.93 3.32
C MET A 281 1.78 -20.10 2.57
N SER A 282 2.04 -20.41 1.30
CA SER A 282 2.86 -19.55 0.45
C SER A 282 2.14 -18.22 0.16
N ILE A 283 2.90 -17.19 -0.23
CA ILE A 283 2.32 -15.91 -0.66
C ILE A 283 1.33 -16.11 -1.81
N GLN A 284 1.65 -16.95 -2.79
CA GLN A 284 0.77 -17.23 -3.93
C GLN A 284 -0.55 -17.84 -3.47
N GLU A 285 -0.51 -18.90 -2.65
CA GLU A 285 -1.71 -19.55 -2.12
C GLU A 285 -2.56 -18.59 -1.26
N PHE A 286 -1.93 -17.67 -0.52
CA PHE A 286 -2.64 -16.67 0.27
C PHE A 286 -3.48 -15.74 -0.61
N PHE A 287 -2.91 -15.23 -1.70
CA PHE A 287 -3.64 -14.35 -2.63
C PHE A 287 -4.71 -15.12 -3.42
N GLU A 288 -4.41 -16.35 -3.89
CA GLU A 288 -5.40 -17.22 -4.54
C GLU A 288 -6.60 -17.50 -3.62
N ASN A 289 -6.36 -17.73 -2.33
CA ASN A 289 -7.43 -17.94 -1.35
C ASN A 289 -8.32 -16.68 -1.25
N LEU A 290 -7.72 -15.49 -1.13
CA LEU A 290 -8.48 -14.23 -1.10
C LEU A 290 -9.29 -14.01 -2.37
N GLU A 291 -8.71 -14.25 -3.54
CA GLU A 291 -9.37 -14.09 -4.84
C GLU A 291 -10.59 -15.02 -4.97
N ASN A 292 -10.46 -16.29 -4.56
CA ASN A 292 -11.56 -17.24 -4.53
C ASN A 292 -12.66 -16.81 -3.55
N GLN A 293 -12.30 -16.30 -2.37
CA GLN A 293 -13.28 -15.80 -1.40
C GLN A 293 -14.01 -14.54 -1.89
N VAL A 294 -13.36 -13.72 -2.72
CA VAL A 294 -13.97 -12.56 -3.39
C VAL A 294 -14.99 -12.99 -4.43
N GLU A 295 -14.65 -13.97 -5.27
CA GLU A 295 -15.61 -14.56 -6.23
C GLU A 295 -16.83 -15.10 -5.50
N ASP A 296 -16.61 -15.90 -4.46
CA ASP A 296 -17.66 -16.46 -3.64
C ASP A 296 -18.56 -15.40 -3.00
N TYR A 297 -17.99 -14.27 -2.57
CA TYR A 297 -18.74 -13.18 -1.98
C TYR A 297 -19.73 -12.54 -2.97
N TYR A 298 -19.29 -12.25 -4.19
CA TYR A 298 -20.13 -11.58 -5.19
C TYR A 298 -21.03 -12.53 -5.99
N MET A 299 -20.67 -13.81 -6.12
CA MET A 299 -21.49 -14.79 -6.85
C MET A 299 -22.60 -15.42 -5.99
N LYS A 300 -22.42 -15.49 -4.67
CA LYS A 300 -23.39 -16.10 -3.73
C LYS A 300 -24.17 -15.07 -2.89
N GLY A 301 -23.81 -13.78 -2.98
CA GLY A 301 -24.44 -12.67 -2.25
C GLY A 301 -25.44 -11.92 -3.12
#